data_AF-A0A9Q3FHZ2-F1
#
_entry.id   AF-A0A9Q3FHZ2-F1
#
_cell.length_a   1.000
_cell.length_b   1.000
_cell.length_c   1.000
_cell.angle_alpha   90.00
_cell.angle_beta   90.00
_cell.angle_gamma   90.00
#
_symmetry.space_group_name_H-M   'P 1'
#
loop_
_entity.id
_entity.type
_entity.pdbx_description
1 polymer ?
#
loop_
_entity_poly.entity_id
_entity_poly.type
_entity_poly.pdbx_seq_one_letter_code
_entity_poly.pdbx_strand_id
1 'polypeptide(L)'
;MHQHQQSQIPEGSPKCDIWDRLVWRRFTGTRNIYDPPFMYIPGALAFSIYVDLFNAHGKSNWLARIGPIMLICLNLPPSEILKPENVYVAGIIPGPKEPTALQLNYLLMPLIKELK
;
A
#
# COMPACT_ATOMS: atom_id res chain seq x y z
N MET A 1 7.29 25.53 -14.72
CA MET A 1 7.96 24.32 -15.25
C MET A 1 8.85 23.77 -14.13
N HIS A 2 8.36 22.78 -13.38
CA HIS A 2 9.19 22.05 -12.42
C HIS A 2 9.29 20.62 -12.92
N GLN A 3 10.42 20.28 -13.53
CA GLN A 3 10.72 18.91 -13.91
C GLN A 3 10.95 18.11 -12.63
N HIS A 4 10.05 17.16 -12.36
CA HIS A 4 10.28 16.11 -11.40
C HIS A 4 11.29 15.15 -12.02
N GLN A 5 12.56 15.29 -11.64
CA GLN A 5 13.62 14.44 -12.17
C GLN A 5 13.48 13.05 -11.53
N GLN A 6 12.81 12.15 -12.23
CA GLN A 6 12.84 10.72 -11.91
C GLN A 6 14.30 10.28 -12.05
N SER A 7 14.94 9.93 -10.94
CA SER A 7 16.26 9.31 -10.96
C SER A 7 16.15 7.98 -11.69
N GLN A 8 16.64 7.95 -12.93
CA GLN A 8 16.76 6.71 -13.70
C GLN A 8 17.78 5.82 -12.99
N ILE A 9 17.27 4.75 -12.38
CA ILE A 9 18.08 3.69 -11.80
C ILE A 9 18.77 2.96 -12.98
N PRO A 10 20.10 2.85 -13.02
CA PRO A 10 20.80 2.25 -14.16
C PRO A 10 20.39 0.79 -14.35
N GLU A 11 20.12 0.40 -15.61
CA GLU A 11 19.81 -0.98 -15.97
C GLU A 11 20.94 -1.92 -15.51
N GLY A 12 20.59 -2.92 -14.70
CA GLY A 12 21.55 -3.86 -14.11
C GLY A 12 21.96 -3.57 -12.67
N SER A 13 21.52 -2.44 -12.07
CA SER A 13 21.62 -2.29 -10.62
C SER A 13 20.70 -3.30 -9.91
N PRO A 14 21.12 -3.90 -8.78
CA PRO A 14 20.23 -4.75 -7.99
C PRO A 14 18.96 -3.97 -7.69
N LYS A 15 17.80 -4.46 -8.13
CA LYS A 15 16.53 -3.84 -7.76
C LYS A 15 16.42 -3.95 -6.25
N CYS A 16 16.71 -2.83 -5.59
CA CYS A 16 16.61 -2.67 -4.14
C CYS A 16 15.14 -2.76 -3.77
N ASP A 17 14.78 -3.85 -3.09
CA ASP A 17 13.45 -4.08 -2.54
C ASP A 17 13.27 -3.19 -1.29
N ILE A 18 12.03 -2.96 -0.87
CA ILE A 18 11.72 -2.25 0.37
C ILE A 18 12.40 -2.95 1.56
N TRP A 19 12.50 -4.28 1.50
CA TRP A 19 13.09 -5.13 2.52
C TRP A 19 14.60 -5.01 2.63
N ASP A 20 15.27 -4.43 1.62
CA ASP A 20 16.70 -4.14 1.68
C ASP A 20 17.00 -2.93 2.58
N ARG A 21 15.98 -2.11 2.88
CA ARG A 21 16.14 -0.93 3.74
C ARG A 21 16.19 -1.32 5.21
N LEU A 22 17.13 -0.70 5.95
CA LEU A 22 17.42 -1.01 7.35
C LEU A 22 16.20 -1.04 8.27
N VAL A 23 15.26 -0.12 8.08
CA VAL A 23 14.04 -0.01 8.91
C VAL A 23 13.17 -1.26 8.76
N TRP A 24 12.89 -1.67 7.53
CA TRP A 24 12.02 -2.81 7.26
C TRP A 24 12.72 -4.15 7.47
N ARG A 25 14.01 -4.23 7.15
CA ARG A 25 14.83 -5.44 7.38
C ARG A 25 14.90 -5.86 8.85
N ARG A 26 14.81 -4.90 9.77
CA ARG A 26 14.88 -5.12 11.23
C ARG A 26 13.53 -4.98 11.92
N PHE A 27 12.46 -4.75 11.17
CA PHE A 27 11.13 -4.63 11.75
C PHE A 27 10.71 -5.98 12.33
N THR A 28 10.47 -6.04 13.64
CA THR A 28 10.06 -7.29 14.34
C THR A 28 8.54 -7.44 14.42
N GLY A 29 7.76 -6.37 14.16
CA GLY A 29 6.31 -6.36 14.36
C GLY A 29 5.87 -6.24 15.82
N THR A 30 6.80 -6.31 16.78
CA THR A 30 6.52 -6.22 18.21
C THR A 30 7.27 -5.03 18.82
N ARG A 31 7.00 -4.72 20.09
CA ARG A 31 7.81 -3.76 20.86
C ARG A 31 9.12 -4.37 21.37
N ASN A 32 9.36 -5.66 21.13
CA ASN A 32 10.56 -6.35 21.57
C ASN A 32 11.57 -6.44 20.41
N ILE A 33 12.73 -5.81 20.60
CA ILE A 33 13.80 -5.75 19.60
C ILE A 33 14.58 -7.07 19.48
N TYR A 34 14.41 -7.99 20.43
CA TYR A 34 15.07 -9.30 20.42
C TYR A 34 14.30 -10.35 19.63
N ASP A 35 13.04 -10.07 19.27
CA ASP A 35 12.26 -10.95 18.41
C ASP A 35 12.89 -11.02 17.00
N PRO A 36 12.77 -12.16 16.29
CA PRO A 36 13.26 -12.24 14.92
C PRO A 36 12.55 -11.18 14.04
N PRO A 37 13.21 -10.65 12.99
CA PRO A 37 12.54 -9.71 12.10
C PRO A 37 11.36 -10.39 11.42
N PHE A 38 10.27 -9.65 11.25
CA PHE A 38 8.95 -10.12 10.83
C PHE A 38 9.00 -10.98 9.57
N MET A 39 9.78 -10.56 8.56
CA MET A 39 9.89 -11.26 7.28
C MET A 39 10.63 -12.62 7.36
N TYR A 40 11.28 -12.93 8.49
CA TYR A 40 11.89 -14.24 8.72
C TYR A 40 10.92 -15.24 9.37
N ILE A 41 9.74 -14.78 9.81
CA ILE A 41 8.71 -15.65 10.37
C ILE A 41 8.01 -16.38 9.21
N PRO A 42 8.02 -17.72 9.17
CA PRO A 42 7.35 -18.47 8.11
C PRO A 42 5.87 -18.10 8.01
N GLY A 43 5.40 -17.81 6.80
CA GLY A 43 4.01 -17.42 6.55
C GLY A 43 3.70 -15.94 6.84
N ALA A 44 4.67 -15.14 7.28
CA ALA A 44 4.48 -13.70 7.42
C ALA A 44 4.20 -13.05 6.05
N LEU A 45 3.05 -12.39 5.94
CA LEU A 45 2.67 -11.61 4.78
C LEU A 45 2.72 -10.13 5.11
N ALA A 46 3.27 -9.35 4.19
CA ALA A 46 3.31 -7.91 4.28
C ALA A 46 2.59 -7.31 3.07
N PHE A 47 1.70 -6.36 3.34
CA PHE A 47 0.94 -5.66 2.31
C PHE A 47 1.15 -4.16 2.42
N SER A 48 1.28 -3.50 1.26
CA SER A 48 1.11 -2.05 1.17
C SER A 48 -0.36 -1.73 0.92
N ILE A 49 -0.87 -0.70 1.60
CA ILE A 49 -2.21 -0.15 1.36
C ILE A 49 -2.08 1.07 0.45
N TYR A 50 -2.84 1.09 -0.64
CA TYR A 50 -3.00 2.26 -1.51
C TYR A 50 -4.43 2.77 -1.48
N VAL A 51 -4.60 4.08 -1.32
CA VAL A 51 -5.89 4.76 -1.31
C VAL A 51 -5.80 5.99 -2.19
N ASP A 52 -6.71 6.11 -3.16
CA ASP A 52 -6.77 7.25 -4.07
C ASP A 52 -8.21 7.61 -4.39
N LEU A 53 -8.56 8.88 -4.18
CA LEU A 53 -9.91 9.41 -4.34
C LEU A 53 -9.96 10.29 -5.60
N PHE A 54 -10.71 9.81 -6.59
CA PHE A 54 -10.87 10.49 -7.87
C PHE A 54 -12.33 10.87 -8.14
N ASN A 55 -12.53 11.78 -9.09
CA ASN A 55 -13.87 12.12 -9.56
C ASN A 55 -14.32 11.13 -10.63
N ALA A 56 -15.21 10.19 -10.27
CA ALA A 56 -15.75 9.21 -11.21
C ALA A 56 -16.68 9.83 -12.27
N HIS A 57 -17.13 11.07 -12.09
CA HIS A 57 -18.01 11.79 -13.04
C HIS A 57 -17.21 12.73 -13.98
N GLY A 58 -15.88 12.62 -14.03
CA GLY A 58 -15.04 13.38 -14.96
C GLY A 58 -15.04 14.88 -14.70
N LYS A 59 -15.31 15.69 -15.73
CA LYS A 59 -15.31 17.18 -15.67
C LYS A 59 -16.60 17.78 -15.08
N SER A 60 -17.51 16.95 -14.58
CA SER A 60 -18.73 17.44 -13.92
C SER A 60 -18.37 18.28 -12.69
N ASN A 61 -19.14 19.33 -12.42
CA ASN A 61 -19.05 20.13 -11.20
C ASN A 61 -19.47 19.34 -9.94
N TRP A 62 -19.95 18.12 -10.10
CA TRP A 62 -20.23 17.18 -9.04
C TRP A 62 -18.92 16.69 -8.41
N LEU A 63 -18.60 17.18 -7.22
CA LEU A 63 -17.39 16.85 -6.45
C LEU A 63 -17.46 15.45 -5.81
N ALA A 64 -18.03 14.44 -6.48
CA ALA A 64 -18.07 13.09 -5.95
C ALA A 64 -16.70 12.42 -6.01
N ARG A 65 -16.07 12.30 -4.85
CA ARG A 65 -14.80 11.59 -4.64
C ARG A 65 -15.11 10.16 -4.21
N ILE A 66 -14.78 9.19 -5.05
CA ILE A 66 -14.85 7.76 -4.79
C ILE A 66 -13.44 7.20 -5.00
N GLY A 67 -13.09 6.11 -4.32
CA GLY A 67 -11.75 5.56 -4.47
C GLY A 67 -11.61 4.13 -3.98
N PRO A 68 -10.71 3.33 -4.57
CA PRO A 68 -10.43 2.01 -4.07
C PRO A 68 -9.52 2.07 -2.84
N ILE A 69 -9.62 1.04 -2.01
CA ILE A 69 -8.61 0.64 -1.04
C ILE A 69 -7.96 -0.61 -1.63
N MET A 70 -6.71 -0.48 -2.08
CA MET A 70 -5.97 -1.58 -2.71
C MET A 70 -4.90 -2.13 -1.76
N LEU A 71 -4.70 -3.43 -1.82
CA LEU A 71 -3.62 -4.16 -1.16
C LEU A 71 -2.66 -4.70 -2.19
N ILE A 72 -1.38 -4.57 -1.87
CA ILE A 72 -0.27 -4.95 -2.73
C ILE A 72 0.63 -5.86 -1.92
N CYS A 73 0.77 -7.13 -2.32
CA CYS A 73 1.59 -8.11 -1.61
C CYS A 73 3.07 -7.82 -1.82
N LEU A 74 3.76 -7.44 -0.74
CA LEU A 74 5.17 -7.05 -0.75
C LEU A 74 6.11 -8.26 -0.62
N ASN A 75 5.58 -9.47 -0.50
CA ASN A 75 6.38 -10.70 -0.52
C ASN A 75 6.76 -11.12 -1.95
N LEU A 76 6.16 -10.52 -2.97
CA LEU A 76 6.49 -10.78 -4.36
C LEU A 76 7.73 -9.98 -4.79
N PRO A 77 8.49 -10.45 -5.81
CA PRO A 77 9.60 -9.67 -6.35
C PRO A 77 9.15 -8.28 -6.86
N PRO A 78 9.97 -7.23 -6.77
CA PRO A 78 9.59 -5.87 -7.16
C PRO A 78 9.00 -5.71 -8.58
N SER A 79 9.33 -6.59 -9.52
CA SER A 79 8.76 -6.59 -10.88
C SER A 79 7.34 -7.14 -10.96
N GLU A 80 6.89 -7.87 -9.94
CA GLU A 80 5.63 -8.61 -9.91
C GLU A 80 4.56 -7.90 -9.07
N ILE A 81 4.99 -7.12 -8.07
CA ILE A 81 4.14 -6.48 -7.06
C ILE A 81 2.99 -5.65 -7.66
N LEU A 82 3.21 -4.96 -8.78
CA LEU A 82 2.23 -4.06 -9.42
C LEU A 82 1.53 -4.67 -10.64
N LYS A 83 1.73 -5.96 -10.92
CA LYS A 83 0.96 -6.62 -11.98
C LYS A 83 -0.52 -6.66 -11.58
N PRO A 84 -1.46 -6.42 -12.52
CA PRO A 84 -2.89 -6.38 -12.20
C PRO A 84 -3.40 -7.62 -11.43
N GLU A 85 -2.87 -8.80 -11.72
CA GLU A 85 -3.18 -10.06 -11.05
C GLU A 85 -2.72 -10.14 -9.58
N ASN A 86 -1.81 -9.27 -9.16
CA ASN A 86 -1.24 -9.24 -7.81
C ASN A 86 -1.72 -8.03 -6.97
N VAL A 87 -2.65 -7.24 -7.50
CA VAL A 87 -3.28 -6.11 -6.81
C VAL A 87 -4.69 -6.49 -6.37
N TYR A 88 -4.97 -6.41 -5.08
CA TYR A 88 -6.25 -6.79 -4.50
C TYR A 88 -7.06 -5.57 -4.11
N VAL A 89 -8.32 -5.48 -4.53
CA VAL A 89 -9.23 -4.43 -4.06
C VAL A 89 -9.89 -4.89 -2.76
N ALA A 90 -9.48 -4.30 -1.64
CA ALA A 90 -10.00 -4.63 -0.31
C ALA A 90 -11.26 -3.85 0.06
N GLY A 91 -11.55 -2.74 -0.64
CA GLY A 91 -12.74 -1.96 -0.40
C GLY A 91 -12.89 -0.78 -1.36
N ILE A 92 -14.03 -0.11 -1.26
CA ILE A 92 -14.33 1.12 -2.00
C ILE A 92 -14.77 2.16 -0.99
N ILE A 93 -14.11 3.32 -1.00
CA ILE A 93 -14.52 4.50 -0.26
C ILE A 93 -15.71 5.11 -1.00
N PRO A 94 -16.92 5.13 -0.39
CA PRO A 94 -18.08 5.67 -1.05
C PRO A 94 -17.98 7.20 -1.17
N GLY A 95 -18.47 7.72 -2.29
CA GLY A 95 -18.67 9.16 -2.46
C GLY A 95 -19.94 9.67 -1.76
N PRO A 96 -20.28 10.96 -1.91
CA PRO A 96 -19.62 11.93 -2.78
C PRO A 96 -18.46 12.67 -2.12
N LYS A 97 -18.30 12.64 -0.80
CA LYS A 97 -17.23 13.40 -0.13
C LYS A 97 -16.09 12.49 0.28
N GLU A 98 -14.90 13.08 0.32
CA GLU A 98 -13.75 12.44 0.98
C GLU A 98 -14.09 12.14 2.44
N PRO A 99 -13.86 10.90 2.91
CA PRO A 99 -14.15 10.53 4.28
C PRO A 99 -13.25 11.30 5.25
N THR A 100 -13.80 11.60 6.42
CA THR A 100 -12.98 11.97 7.57
C THR A 100 -12.07 10.81 7.98
N ALA A 101 -11.00 11.10 8.73
CA ALA A 101 -10.10 10.07 9.26
C ALA A 101 -10.86 9.00 10.08
N LEU A 102 -11.88 9.41 10.85
CA LEU A 102 -12.72 8.49 11.61
C LEU A 102 -13.54 7.57 10.70
N GLN A 103 -14.12 8.10 9.63
CA GLN A 103 -14.87 7.30 8.64
C GLN A 103 -13.94 6.35 7.88
N LEU A 104 -12.74 6.80 7.51
CA LEU A 104 -11.74 5.93 6.88
C LEU A 104 -11.33 4.79 7.82
N ASN A 105 -11.15 5.06 9.12
CA ASN A 105 -10.88 4.01 10.10
C ASN A 105 -12.01 2.97 10.16
N TYR A 106 -13.27 3.39 10.13
CA TYR A 106 -14.39 2.44 10.08
C TYR A 106 -14.38 1.57 8.83
N LEU A 107 -13.97 2.11 7.68
CA LEU A 107 -13.81 1.34 6.44
C LEU A 107 -12.65 0.35 6.51
N LEU A 108 -11.55 0.72 7.17
CA LEU A 108 -10.36 -0.13 7.31
C LEU A 108 -10.48 -1.15 8.45
N MET A 109 -11.36 -0.93 9.44
CA MET A 109 -11.50 -1.81 10.61
C MET A 109 -11.74 -3.29 10.26
N PRO A 110 -12.63 -3.66 9.32
CA PRO A 110 -12.81 -5.05 8.92
C PRO A 110 -11.51 -5.64 8.38
N LEU A 111 -10.81 -4.91 7.51
CA LEU A 111 -9.56 -5.35 6.93
C LEU A 111 -8.47 -5.58 7.98
N ILE A 112 -8.33 -4.65 8.94
CA ILE A 112 -7.38 -4.78 10.04
C ILE A 112 -7.71 -5.97 10.94
N LYS A 113 -8.99 -6.33 11.10
CA LYS A 113 -9.40 -7.50 11.89
C LYS A 113 -9.04 -8.82 11.22
N GLU A 114 -9.16 -8.91 9.89
CA GLU A 114 -8.83 -10.10 9.12
C GLU A 114 -7.31 -10.32 8.99
N LEU A 115 -6.51 -9.25 9.04
CA LEU A 115 -5.05 -9.31 8.89
C LEU A 115 -4.27 -9.42 10.21
N LYS A 116 -4.96 -9.70 11.33
CA LYS A 116 -4.34 -9.95 12.64
C LYS A 116 -4.02 -11.42 12.84
#